data_AF-A0A2E5DR67-F1
#
_entry.id   AF-A0A2E5DR67-F1
#
_cell.length_a   1.000
_cell.length_b   1.000
_cell.length_c   1.000
_cell.angle_alpha   90.00
_cell.angle_beta   90.00
_cell.angle_gamma   90.00
#
_symmetry.space_group_name_H-M   'P 1'
#
loop_
_entity.id
_entity.type
_entity.pdbx_description
1 polymer ?
#
loop_
_entity_poly.entity_id
_entity_poly.type
_entity_poly.pdbx_seq_one_letter_code
_entity_poly.pdbx_strand_id
1 'polypeptide(L)'
;MEFLLLWHQNNIANLNNLYTNSLYTNYMNSNNLIDTKLGLLIWKVSNLWQNLLRSSLSEYALTLNEYIILETLYVNSNDLITQVDISKSSGVNISVISTTLDILQQKKLIYRKSSKDNRKKNIELTDQAKSLIKIIVPLIREVENDFFIKLGSEKEILTNSIKLILGKKIRIKADKKL
;
A
#
# COMPACT_ATOMS: atom_id res chain seq x y z
N MET A 1 -5.64 -3.20 23.18
CA MET A 1 -6.88 -3.06 22.37
C MET A 1 -7.38 -1.60 22.41
N GLU A 2 -7.40 -0.93 23.57
CA GLU A 2 -7.76 0.50 23.68
C GLU A 2 -6.79 1.48 22.97
N PHE A 3 -5.49 1.18 22.92
CA PHE A 3 -4.50 2.05 22.27
C PHE A 3 -4.71 2.15 20.75
N LEU A 4 -5.02 1.03 20.09
CA LEU A 4 -5.34 1.00 18.66
C LEU A 4 -6.62 1.80 18.38
N LEU A 5 -7.68 1.63 19.19
CA LEU A 5 -8.92 2.41 19.04
C LEU A 5 -8.69 3.92 19.19
N LEU A 6 -7.89 4.33 20.19
CA LEU A 6 -7.52 5.73 20.40
C LEU A 6 -6.63 6.28 19.27
N TRP A 7 -5.71 5.46 18.74
CA TRP A 7 -4.88 5.83 17.60
C TRP A 7 -5.70 5.99 16.31
N HIS A 8 -6.60 5.05 16.02
CA HIS A 8 -7.52 5.12 14.87
C HIS A 8 -8.41 6.37 14.98
N GLN A 9 -9.01 6.63 16.13
CA GLN A 9 -9.85 7.81 16.34
C GLN A 9 -9.06 9.12 16.17
N ASN A 10 -7.86 9.22 16.74
CA ASN A 10 -7.03 10.42 16.65
C ASN A 10 -6.50 10.67 15.24
N ASN A 11 -6.12 9.63 14.49
CA ASN A 11 -5.67 9.79 13.11
C ASN A 11 -6.81 10.05 12.14
N ILE A 12 -7.97 9.42 12.32
CA ILE A 12 -9.17 9.73 11.53
C ILE A 12 -9.63 11.15 11.83
N ALA A 13 -9.59 11.60 13.09
CA ALA A 13 -9.92 12.97 13.47
C ALA A 13 -8.91 13.98 12.91
N ASN A 14 -7.61 13.69 12.93
CA ASN A 14 -6.58 14.56 12.35
C ASN A 14 -6.65 14.60 10.82
N LEU A 15 -6.89 13.47 10.15
CA LEU A 15 -7.15 13.43 8.72
C LEU A 15 -8.40 14.26 8.42
N ASN A 16 -9.51 13.99 9.08
CA ASN A 16 -10.74 14.75 8.89
C ASN A 16 -10.51 16.24 9.16
N ASN A 17 -9.75 16.66 10.17
CA ASN A 17 -9.45 18.08 10.43
C ASN A 17 -8.52 18.72 9.38
N LEU A 18 -7.51 18.01 8.88
CA LEU A 18 -6.65 18.51 7.80
C LEU A 18 -7.42 18.61 6.48
N TYR A 19 -8.31 17.65 6.20
CA TYR A 19 -9.20 17.67 5.04
C TYR A 19 -10.31 18.71 5.18
N THR A 20 -10.99 18.80 6.32
CA THR A 20 -12.06 19.78 6.52
C THR A 20 -11.48 21.18 6.49
N ASN A 21 -10.35 21.46 7.15
CA ASN A 21 -9.73 22.79 7.10
C ASN A 21 -9.24 23.13 5.69
N SER A 22 -8.64 22.19 4.95
CA SER A 22 -8.23 22.46 3.56
C SER A 22 -9.42 22.59 2.60
N LEU A 23 -10.46 21.76 2.76
CA LEU A 23 -11.68 21.82 1.95
C LEU A 23 -12.50 23.08 2.27
N TYR A 24 -12.68 23.48 3.53
CA TYR A 24 -13.38 24.71 3.90
C TYR A 24 -12.67 25.95 3.37
N THR A 25 -11.34 25.97 3.45
CA THR A 25 -10.53 27.08 2.91
C THR A 25 -10.55 27.11 1.38
N ASN A 26 -10.69 25.97 0.72
CA ASN A 26 -10.79 25.87 -0.75
C ASN A 26 -12.20 26.11 -1.29
N TYR A 27 -13.26 25.74 -0.57
CA TYR A 27 -14.66 25.90 -1.01
C TYR A 27 -15.08 27.37 -1.06
N MET A 28 -14.47 28.22 -0.23
CA MET A 28 -14.67 29.68 -0.27
C MET A 28 -13.87 30.39 -1.38
N ASN A 29 -12.99 29.68 -2.09
CA ASN A 29 -12.29 30.19 -3.26
C ASN A 29 -12.73 29.39 -4.50
N SER A 30 -13.87 29.78 -5.06
CA SER A 30 -14.39 29.30 -6.33
C SER A 30 -13.43 29.66 -7.49
N ASN A 31 -12.33 28.91 -7.62
CA ASN A 31 -11.47 28.72 -8.80
C ASN A 31 -10.15 27.99 -8.44
N ASN A 32 -10.17 27.02 -7.52
CA ASN A 32 -8.95 26.25 -7.26
C ASN A 32 -8.77 25.19 -8.37
N LEU A 33 -8.05 25.58 -9.44
CA LEU A 33 -7.67 24.77 -10.61
C LEU A 33 -7.04 23.39 -10.27
N ILE A 34 -6.66 23.22 -9.00
CA ILE A 34 -6.06 22.03 -8.41
C ILE A 34 -7.12 20.94 -8.15
N ASP A 35 -8.36 21.31 -7.81
CA ASP A 35 -9.41 20.36 -7.41
C ASP A 35 -10.23 19.84 -8.61
N THR A 36 -9.97 20.34 -9.82
CA THR A 36 -10.57 19.85 -11.08
C THR A 36 -9.60 18.99 -11.91
N LYS A 37 -8.30 19.00 -11.60
CA LYS A 37 -7.28 18.24 -12.34
C LYS A 37 -7.13 16.82 -11.79
N LEU A 38 -7.65 15.83 -12.52
CA LEU A 38 -7.58 14.41 -12.16
C LEU A 38 -6.17 13.95 -11.75
N GLY A 39 -5.12 14.34 -12.50
CA GLY A 39 -3.75 13.97 -12.17
C GLY A 39 -3.26 14.51 -10.81
N LEU A 40 -3.68 15.71 -10.43
CA LEU A 40 -3.34 16.29 -9.11
C LEU A 40 -4.13 15.63 -7.99
N LEU A 41 -5.40 15.30 -8.23
CA LEU A 41 -6.20 14.53 -7.28
C LEU A 41 -5.58 13.14 -7.02
N ILE A 42 -5.16 12.43 -8.07
CA ILE A 42 -4.45 11.15 -7.95
C ILE A 42 -3.19 11.31 -7.09
N TRP A 43 -2.38 12.35 -7.35
CA TRP A 43 -1.17 12.61 -6.58
C TRP A 43 -1.46 12.90 -5.10
N LYS A 44 -2.43 13.78 -4.80
CA LYS A 44 -2.85 14.11 -3.43
C LYS A 44 -3.30 12.85 -2.69
N VAL A 45 -4.22 12.08 -3.29
CA VAL A 45 -4.76 10.84 -2.69
C VAL A 45 -3.65 9.82 -2.47
N SER A 46 -2.74 9.65 -3.44
CA SER A 46 -1.59 8.74 -3.31
C SER A 46 -0.69 9.13 -2.15
N ASN A 47 -0.36 10.42 -1.98
CA ASN A 47 0.46 10.88 -0.86
C ASN A 47 -0.22 10.65 0.48
N LEU A 48 -1.52 10.95 0.56
CA LEU A 48 -2.30 10.79 1.78
C LEU A 48 -2.39 9.32 2.20
N TRP A 49 -2.63 8.44 1.22
CA TRP A 49 -2.58 7.00 1.42
C TRP A 49 -1.22 6.52 1.93
N GLN A 50 -0.13 6.91 1.26
CA GLN A 50 1.22 6.51 1.67
C GLN A 50 1.60 7.04 3.06
N ASN A 51 1.17 8.25 3.43
CA ASN A 51 1.43 8.81 4.75
C ASN A 51 0.70 8.03 5.85
N LEU A 52 -0.57 7.67 5.61
CA LEU A 52 -1.34 6.85 6.53
C LEU A 52 -0.70 5.47 6.75
N LEU A 53 -0.21 4.84 5.67
CA LEU A 53 0.54 3.59 5.77
C LEU A 53 1.84 3.75 6.57
N ARG A 54 2.63 4.80 6.31
CA ARG A 54 3.88 5.07 7.06
C ARG A 54 3.60 5.25 8.55
N SER A 55 2.55 5.99 8.90
CA SER A 55 2.14 6.16 10.29
C SER A 55 1.75 4.82 10.93
N SER A 56 0.95 4.00 10.24
CA SER A 56 0.52 2.69 10.73
C SER A 56 1.68 1.71 10.94
N LEU A 57 2.70 1.77 10.07
CA LEU A 57 3.85 0.86 10.11
C LEU A 57 4.93 1.29 11.12
N SER A 58 4.90 2.53 11.58
CA SER A 58 5.91 3.09 12.49
C SER A 58 6.03 2.31 13.80
N GLU A 59 4.91 1.81 14.34
CA GLU A 59 4.87 0.98 15.56
C GLU A 59 5.59 -0.37 15.41
N TYR A 60 5.78 -0.83 14.16
CA TYR A 60 6.43 -2.09 13.83
C TYR A 60 7.88 -1.90 13.36
N ALA A 61 8.41 -0.69 13.45
CA ALA A 61 9.74 -0.32 12.94
C ALA A 61 9.95 -0.71 11.47
N LEU A 62 8.88 -0.65 10.67
CA LEU A 62 8.90 -0.90 9.23
C LEU A 62 8.68 0.38 8.44
N THR A 63 9.45 0.55 7.39
CA THR A 63 9.15 1.52 6.33
C THR A 63 8.10 0.96 5.38
N LEU A 64 7.47 1.85 4.59
CA LEU A 64 6.50 1.43 3.57
C LEU A 64 7.10 0.44 2.55
N ASN A 65 8.33 0.68 2.09
CA ASN A 65 8.98 -0.21 1.12
C ASN A 65 9.32 -1.57 1.73
N GLU A 66 9.78 -1.60 2.99
CA GLU A 66 10.01 -2.84 3.71
C GLU A 66 8.73 -3.66 3.83
N TYR A 67 7.63 -3.02 4.23
CA TYR A 67 6.32 -3.66 4.31
C TYR A 67 5.87 -4.23 2.96
N ILE A 68 5.89 -3.41 1.89
CA ILE A 68 5.46 -3.83 0.54
C ILE A 68 6.23 -5.08 0.08
N ILE A 69 7.54 -5.12 0.33
CA ILE A 69 8.38 -6.27 -0.05
C ILE A 69 8.04 -7.51 0.80
N LEU A 70 7.89 -7.35 2.11
CA LEU A 70 7.53 -8.46 3.00
C LEU A 70 6.14 -9.02 2.68
N GLU A 71 5.15 -8.17 2.39
CA GLU A 71 3.81 -8.58 1.95
C GLU A 71 3.88 -9.31 0.61
N THR A 72 4.65 -8.79 -0.36
CA THR A 72 4.85 -9.44 -1.65
C THR A 72 5.45 -10.84 -1.49
N LEU A 73 6.47 -10.98 -0.64
CA LEU A 73 7.07 -12.28 -0.30
C LEU A 73 6.07 -13.22 0.39
N TYR A 74 5.22 -12.69 1.26
CA TYR A 74 4.22 -13.47 1.98
C TYR A 74 3.13 -14.03 1.05
N VAL A 75 2.61 -13.20 0.14
CA VAL A 75 1.59 -13.60 -0.85
C VAL A 75 2.13 -14.66 -1.81
N ASN A 76 3.42 -14.61 -2.12
CA ASN A 76 4.08 -15.54 -3.04
C ASN A 76 4.96 -16.56 -2.29
N SER A 77 4.60 -16.93 -1.05
CA SER A 77 5.46 -17.79 -0.21
C SER A 77 5.71 -19.19 -0.76
N ASN A 78 4.89 -19.63 -1.72
CA ASN A 78 5.00 -20.93 -2.38
C ASN A 78 5.79 -20.87 -3.70
N ASP A 79 6.18 -19.67 -4.13
CA ASP A 79 6.83 -19.44 -5.42
C ASP A 79 8.28 -18.99 -5.23
N LEU A 80 9.13 -19.30 -6.21
CA LEU A 80 10.50 -18.80 -6.26
C LEU A 80 10.48 -17.39 -6.86
N ILE A 81 10.37 -16.36 -6.02
CA ILE A 81 10.33 -14.98 -6.50
C ILE A 81 11.70 -14.33 -6.56
N THR A 82 11.93 -13.55 -7.61
CA THR A 82 13.14 -12.73 -7.82
C THR A 82 12.86 -11.26 -7.48
N GLN A 83 13.92 -10.44 -7.42
CA GLN A 83 13.78 -8.99 -7.28
C GLN A 83 12.98 -8.36 -8.43
N VAL A 84 13.10 -8.92 -9.64
CA VAL A 84 12.35 -8.47 -10.83
C VAL A 84 10.86 -8.73 -10.63
N ASP A 85 10.50 -9.88 -10.07
CA ASP A 85 9.10 -10.23 -9.82
C ASP A 85 8.49 -9.34 -8.73
N ILE A 86 9.26 -9.08 -7.66
CA ILE A 86 8.87 -8.12 -6.61
C ILE A 86 8.66 -6.73 -7.23
N SER A 87 9.53 -6.28 -8.12
CA SER A 87 9.43 -4.97 -8.78
C SER A 87 8.18 -4.87 -9.64
N LYS A 88 7.91 -5.90 -10.46
CA LYS A 88 6.70 -5.95 -11.31
C LYS A 88 5.41 -5.98 -10.49
N SER A 89 5.39 -6.72 -9.38
CA SER A 89 4.19 -6.88 -8.55
C SER A 89 3.89 -5.62 -7.73
N SER A 90 4.93 -5.04 -7.12
CA SER A 90 4.80 -3.89 -6.21
C SER A 90 4.80 -2.52 -6.90
N GLY A 91 5.35 -2.43 -8.12
CA GLY A 91 5.63 -1.15 -8.77
C GLY A 91 6.83 -0.39 -8.19
N VAL A 92 7.55 -0.97 -7.21
CA VAL A 92 8.77 -0.38 -6.64
C VAL A 92 9.95 -0.61 -7.57
N ASN A 93 10.82 0.40 -7.71
CA ASN A 93 12.01 0.30 -8.54
C ASN A 93 12.95 -0.82 -8.03
N ILE A 94 13.54 -1.58 -8.96
CA ILE A 94 14.43 -2.70 -8.65
C ILE A 94 15.63 -2.30 -7.80
N SER A 95 16.19 -1.09 -7.96
CA SER A 95 17.30 -0.61 -7.13
C SER A 95 16.87 -0.42 -5.67
N VAL A 96 15.67 0.16 -5.46
CA VAL A 96 15.06 0.32 -4.14
C VAL A 96 14.78 -1.04 -3.51
N ILE A 97 14.31 -2.02 -4.29
CA ILE A 97 14.10 -3.39 -3.82
C ILE A 97 15.42 -4.02 -3.37
N SER A 98 16.48 -3.91 -4.16
CA SER A 98 17.80 -4.46 -3.80
C SER A 98 18.26 -3.92 -2.44
N THR A 99 18.28 -2.60 -2.28
CA THR A 99 18.68 -1.94 -1.02
C THR A 99 17.76 -2.33 0.13
N THR A 100 16.45 -2.35 -0.08
CA THR A 100 15.49 -2.66 0.98
C THR A 100 15.61 -4.11 1.43
N LEU A 101 15.84 -5.04 0.51
CA LEU A 101 16.09 -6.43 0.86
C LEU A 101 17.40 -6.58 1.66
N ASP A 102 18.43 -5.74 1.44
CA ASP A 102 19.66 -5.79 2.26
C ASP A 102 19.35 -5.36 3.71
N ILE A 103 18.53 -4.31 3.86
CA ILE A 103 18.06 -3.83 5.18
C ILE A 103 17.20 -4.90 5.87
N LEU A 104 16.25 -5.52 5.15
CA LEU A 104 15.41 -6.59 5.70
C LEU A 104 16.23 -7.81 6.14
N GLN A 105 17.31 -8.12 5.42
CA GLN A 105 18.23 -9.19 5.81
C GLN A 105 19.00 -8.83 7.09
N GLN A 106 19.49 -7.59 7.20
CA GLN A 106 20.13 -7.09 8.43
C GLN A 106 19.16 -7.10 9.63
N LYS A 107 17.89 -6.77 9.39
CA LYS A 107 16.80 -6.89 10.37
C LYS A 107 16.39 -8.34 10.68
N LYS A 108 17.01 -9.34 10.03
CA LYS A 108 16.70 -10.78 10.18
C LYS A 108 15.24 -11.14 9.82
N LEU A 109 14.64 -10.36 8.92
CA LEU A 109 13.27 -10.58 8.44
C LEU A 109 13.22 -11.42 7.17
N ILE A 110 14.34 -11.56 6.46
CA ILE A 110 14.45 -12.46 5.30
C ILE A 110 15.72 -13.30 5.35
N TYR A 111 15.71 -14.39 4.60
CA TYR A 111 16.89 -15.12 4.16
C TYR A 111 17.07 -14.94 2.66
N ARG A 112 18.33 -14.80 2.22
CA ARG A 112 18.71 -14.95 0.81
C ARG A 112 19.68 -16.12 0.69
N LYS A 113 19.32 -17.11 -0.11
CA LYS A 113 20.29 -18.16 -0.48
C LYS A 113 21.31 -17.54 -1.46
N SER A 114 22.61 -17.91 -1.43
CA SER A 114 23.63 -17.44 -2.40
C SER A 114 23.84 -18.40 -3.59
N SER A 115 23.48 -18.04 -4.83
CA SER A 115 23.68 -18.84 -6.07
C SER A 115 24.98 -18.45 -6.75
N LYS A 116 25.61 -19.41 -7.43
CA LYS A 116 26.64 -19.11 -8.43
C LYS A 116 26.10 -18.31 -9.63
N ASP A 117 24.79 -18.29 -9.84
CA ASP A 117 24.07 -17.45 -10.81
C ASP A 117 23.26 -16.39 -10.06
N ASN A 118 23.80 -15.17 -9.94
CA ASN A 118 23.20 -14.03 -9.21
C ASN A 118 21.75 -13.68 -9.63
N ARG A 119 21.24 -14.28 -10.71
CA ARG A 119 19.89 -14.05 -11.25
C ARG A 119 18.83 -15.03 -10.75
N LYS A 120 19.23 -16.11 -10.07
CA LYS A 120 18.34 -17.01 -9.35
C LYS A 120 18.80 -17.00 -7.91
N LYS A 121 18.02 -16.52 -6.93
CA LYS A 121 17.88 -17.17 -5.59
C LYS A 121 16.71 -16.65 -4.78
N ASN A 122 16.11 -17.63 -4.11
CA ASN A 122 14.98 -17.58 -3.19
C ASN A 122 15.25 -16.60 -2.05
N ILE A 123 14.48 -15.52 -2.10
CA ILE A 123 14.24 -14.64 -0.97
C ILE A 123 13.10 -15.29 -0.19
N GLU A 124 13.33 -15.63 1.07
CA GLU A 124 12.34 -16.31 1.92
C GLU A 124 12.13 -15.51 3.20
N LEU A 125 10.89 -15.45 3.68
CA LEU A 125 10.58 -14.82 4.97
C LEU A 125 11.08 -15.70 6.12
N THR A 126 11.65 -15.07 7.15
CA THR A 126 11.88 -15.75 8.44
C THR A 126 10.55 -15.98 9.16
N ASP A 127 10.52 -16.89 10.15
CA ASP A 127 9.30 -17.12 10.93
C ASP A 127 8.90 -15.90 11.76
N GLN A 128 9.89 -15.11 12.19
CA GLN A 128 9.66 -13.79 12.80
C GLN A 128 8.91 -12.87 11.82
N ALA A 129 9.36 -12.76 10.58
CA ALA A 129 8.70 -11.92 9.58
C ALA A 129 7.31 -12.43 9.20
N LYS A 130 7.11 -13.75 9.09
CA LYS A 130 5.77 -14.33 8.86
C LYS A 130 4.82 -13.98 10.01
N SER A 131 5.28 -14.07 11.25
CA SER A 131 4.48 -13.71 12.43
C SER A 131 4.15 -12.23 12.45
N LEU A 132 5.11 -11.37 12.11
CA LEU A 132 4.92 -9.92 11.99
C LEU A 132 3.88 -9.59 10.90
N ILE A 133 4.00 -10.18 9.71
CA ILE A 133 3.09 -9.94 8.59
C ILE A 133 1.65 -10.40 8.88
N LYS A 134 1.48 -11.50 9.62
CA LYS A 134 0.15 -11.96 10.07
C LYS A 134 -0.57 -10.95 10.97
N ILE A 135 0.16 -10.05 11.64
CA ILE A 135 -0.40 -8.97 12.45
C ILE A 135 -0.64 -7.72 11.60
N ILE A 136 0.35 -7.33 10.79
CA ILE A 136 0.30 -6.07 10.05
C ILE A 136 -0.71 -6.11 8.90
N VAL A 137 -0.81 -7.22 8.16
CA VAL A 137 -1.72 -7.29 6.99
C VAL A 137 -3.19 -7.03 7.37
N PRO A 138 -3.76 -7.64 8.43
CA PRO A 138 -5.09 -7.27 8.91
C PRO A 138 -5.23 -5.79 9.27
N LEU A 139 -4.26 -5.22 9.99
CA LEU A 139 -4.26 -3.79 10.36
C LEU A 139 -4.30 -2.89 9.11
N ILE A 140 -3.44 -3.16 8.14
CA ILE A 140 -3.38 -2.37 6.90
C ILE A 140 -4.66 -2.51 6.08
N ARG A 141 -5.33 -3.66 6.11
CA ARG A 141 -6.65 -3.83 5.47
C ARG A 141 -7.74 -3.01 6.16
N GLU A 142 -7.72 -2.90 7.48
CA GLU A 142 -8.65 -2.03 8.22
C GLU A 142 -8.41 -0.57 7.87
N VAL A 143 -7.14 -0.14 7.85
CA VAL A 143 -6.74 1.20 7.41
C VAL A 143 -7.17 1.49 5.97
N GLU A 144 -6.99 0.54 5.04
CA GLU A 144 -7.48 0.64 3.66
C GLU A 144 -9.00 0.75 3.61
N ASN A 145 -9.71 -0.06 4.40
CA ASN A 145 -11.16 -0.03 4.45
C ASN A 145 -11.66 1.35 4.91
N ASP A 146 -11.13 1.87 6.02
CA ASP A 146 -11.50 3.18 6.56
C ASP A 146 -11.19 4.31 5.58
N PHE A 147 -10.06 4.22 4.88
CA PHE A 147 -9.66 5.22 3.89
C PHE A 147 -10.63 5.27 2.70
N PHE A 148 -11.09 4.11 2.22
CA PHE A 148 -11.95 4.01 1.03
C PHE A 148 -13.44 3.83 1.33
N ILE A 149 -13.87 3.76 2.60
CA ILE A 149 -15.27 3.49 2.96
C ILE A 149 -16.22 4.55 2.42
N LYS A 150 -15.76 5.80 2.33
CA LYS A 150 -16.54 6.95 1.81
C LYS A 150 -16.93 6.80 0.33
N LEU A 151 -16.26 5.91 -0.42
CA LEU A 151 -16.62 5.65 -1.82
C LEU A 151 -17.89 4.80 -1.95
N GLY A 152 -18.28 4.02 -0.94
CA GLY A 152 -19.44 3.13 -1.05
C GLY A 152 -19.39 2.26 -2.31
N SER A 153 -20.45 2.33 -3.13
CA SER A 153 -20.55 1.62 -4.42
C SER A 153 -19.54 2.09 -5.47
N GLU A 154 -19.02 3.31 -5.39
CA GLU A 154 -18.06 3.86 -6.34
C GLU A 154 -16.67 3.21 -6.25
N LYS A 155 -16.39 2.48 -5.16
CA LYS A 155 -15.10 1.81 -4.95
C LYS A 155 -14.74 0.86 -6.10
N GLU A 156 -15.72 0.10 -6.59
CA GLU A 156 -15.50 -0.84 -7.69
C GLU A 156 -15.24 -0.11 -9.02
N ILE A 157 -16.00 0.95 -9.30
CA ILE A 157 -15.85 1.79 -10.50
C ILE A 157 -14.46 2.43 -10.52
N LEU A 158 -14.03 3.02 -9.40
CA LEU A 158 -12.69 3.61 -9.27
C LEU A 158 -11.60 2.55 -9.45
N THR A 159 -11.74 1.39 -8.81
CA THR A 159 -10.78 0.29 -8.91
C THR A 159 -10.60 -0.16 -10.36
N ASN A 160 -11.70 -0.30 -11.11
CA ASN A 160 -11.67 -0.67 -12.51
C ASN A 160 -11.04 0.43 -13.38
N SER A 161 -11.37 1.69 -13.12
CA SER A 161 -10.78 2.84 -13.81
C SER A 161 -9.26 2.91 -13.64
N ILE A 162 -8.76 2.69 -12.42
CA ILE A 162 -7.31 2.63 -12.13
C ILE A 162 -6.66 1.45 -12.83
N LYS A 163 -7.30 0.27 -12.85
CA LYS A 163 -6.78 -0.91 -13.58
C LYS A 163 -6.61 -0.62 -15.07
N LEU A 164 -7.54 0.09 -15.70
CA LEU A 164 -7.41 0.50 -17.12
C LEU A 164 -6.22 1.42 -17.34
N ILE A 165 -6.05 2.44 -16.48
CA ILE A 165 -4.92 3.37 -16.57
C ILE A 165 -3.59 2.63 -16.43
N LEU A 166 -3.54 1.60 -15.58
CA LEU A 166 -2.37 0.72 -15.42
C LEU A 166 -2.21 -0.32 -16.55
N GLY A 167 -3.02 -0.25 -17.61
CA GLY A 167 -2.95 -1.15 -18.77
C GLY A 167 -3.46 -2.58 -18.50
N LYS A 168 -4.21 -2.81 -17.41
CA LYS A 168 -4.78 -4.12 -17.08
C LYS A 168 -6.11 -4.33 -17.81
N LYS A 169 -6.34 -5.55 -18.34
CA LYS A 169 -7.64 -5.95 -18.91
C LYS A 169 -8.69 -6.05 -17.79
N ILE A 170 -9.79 -5.31 -17.86
CA ILE A 170 -10.94 -5.52 -16.97
C ILE A 170 -11.79 -6.67 -17.52
N ARG A 171 -12.16 -7.63 -16.67
CA ARG A 171 -13.33 -8.49 -16.91
C ARG A 171 -14.56 -7.76 -16.39
N ILE A 172 -15.27 -7.05 -17.26
CA ILE A 172 -16.58 -6.52 -16.91
C ILE A 172 -17.50 -7.74 -16.80
N LYS A 173 -18.01 -8.05 -15.60
CA LYS A 173 -19.16 -8.95 -15.49
C LYS A 173 -20.33 -8.19 -16.11
N ALA A 174 -20.75 -8.59 -17.30
CA ALA A 174 -22.02 -8.15 -17.82
C ALA A 174 -23.09 -8.69 -16.88
N ASP A 175 -23.80 -7.81 -16.17
CA ASP A 175 -25.07 -8.17 -15.58
C ASP A 175 -25.97 -8.60 -16.74
N LYS A 176 -26.19 -9.92 -16.86
CA LYS A 176 -27.29 -10.44 -17.66
C LYS A 176 -28.56 -9.94 -16.99
N LYS A 177 -29.08 -8.82 -17.45
CA LYS A 177 -30.51 -8.51 -17.29
C LYS A 177 -31.28 -9.70 -17.90
N LEU A 178 -31.91 -10.48 -17.03
CA LEU A 178 -33.01 -11.38 -17.37
C LEU A 178 -34.25 -10.53 -17.67
#